data_AF-C3YWH6-F1
#
_entry.id   AF-C3YWH6-F1
#
_cell.length_a   1.000
_cell.length_b   1.000
_cell.length_c   1.000
_cell.angle_alpha   90.00
_cell.angle_beta   90.00
_cell.angle_gamma   90.00
#
_symmetry.space_group_name_H-M   'P 1'
#
loop_
_entity.id
_entity.type
_entity.pdbx_description
1 polymer ?
#
loop_
_entity_poly.entity_id
_entity_poly.type
_entity_poly.pdbx_seq_one_letter_code
_entity_poly.pdbx_strand_id
1 'polypeptide(L)'
;PHMRRSMKKGLKNFFQSVKFHRNLKSRGVYLATILYHGDHILVTGEDNIPVVEVDDTFPSMLNLDLHWFMKVSCTWSDLRQLRQDLDRCASASSASFRSRLLQAAIQLQNSLGVQDLGYVYHTAIKDSHGSIVIPTVRQVKDPKYVQSSSLKWVPISRLQRRRMSAAEDPSALERLLNRIPEIMHYNHNSTKPPPQGLYIGYLKLCSSMDSIGVLVPKGNPNMLPHCRIRDNPNVSSEEWEWVRRLCSGEEDPKPSQAQCIFRDQLIRASKRLLNSLDVSEEDALQHRLFCTEVLELDNNVSMLLLVPPVEDVCCAPGQTHHLFQQDSFLTLPLQVFELVHMTTFQPHFFDQYATLSSQLEVENFLVQHQCREAFSDSELSGAKHRQLRIANFQQDLEDIWRGARWIMDVLQYAR
;
A
#
# COMPACT_ATOMS: atom_id res chain seq x y z
N PRO A 1 24.56 40.04 43.25
CA PRO A 1 23.09 39.82 43.35
C PRO A 1 22.56 39.10 42.09
N HIS A 2 22.46 37.77 42.19
CA HIS A 2 21.90 36.90 41.16
C HIS A 2 20.37 37.06 41.07
N MET A 3 19.84 37.40 39.90
CA MET A 3 18.41 37.24 39.63
C MET A 3 18.18 36.03 38.73
N ARG A 4 17.67 34.96 39.36
CA ARG A 4 17.28 33.68 38.75
C ARG A 4 16.21 33.91 37.67
N ARG A 5 16.50 33.55 36.42
CA ARG A 5 15.49 33.37 35.37
C ARG A 5 14.61 32.17 35.72
N SER A 6 13.30 32.40 35.79
CA SER A 6 12.28 31.39 36.03
C SER A 6 12.18 30.42 34.83
N MET A 7 12.93 29.32 34.89
CA MET A 7 12.71 28.13 34.04
C MET A 7 11.58 27.28 34.63
N LYS A 8 10.31 27.67 34.42
CA LYS A 8 9.14 26.83 34.81
C LYS A 8 8.00 26.84 33.79
N LYS A 9 8.30 26.84 32.48
CA LYS A 9 7.28 26.61 31.43
C LYS A 9 7.61 25.54 30.39
N GLY A 10 8.76 24.87 30.47
CA GLY A 10 9.18 23.85 29.48
C GLY A 10 8.94 22.38 29.83
N LEU A 11 8.55 22.05 31.08
CA LEU A 11 8.50 20.65 31.55
C LEU A 11 7.08 20.04 31.61
N LYS A 12 6.00 20.82 31.46
CA LYS A 12 4.63 20.28 31.55
C LYS A 12 4.19 19.48 30.32
N ASN A 13 4.84 19.66 29.17
CA ASN A 13 4.53 18.90 27.95
C ASN A 13 5.29 17.57 27.86
N PHE A 14 6.21 17.28 28.78
CA PHE A 14 6.91 15.99 28.83
C PHE A 14 6.17 14.91 29.64
N PHE A 15 5.18 15.29 30.45
CA PHE A 15 4.49 14.38 31.39
C PHE A 15 3.00 14.14 31.09
N GLN A 16 2.49 14.56 29.92
CA GLN A 16 1.22 14.00 29.47
C GLN A 16 1.49 12.58 28.97
N SER A 17 1.34 11.61 29.88
CA SER A 17 1.29 10.20 29.51
C SER A 17 0.15 10.02 28.50
N VAL A 18 0.48 9.81 27.24
CA VAL A 18 -0.53 9.44 26.24
C VAL A 18 -1.21 8.16 26.72
N LYS A 19 -2.51 8.25 26.99
CA LYS A 19 -3.32 7.10 27.38
C LYS A 19 -3.70 6.36 26.11
N PHE A 20 -3.05 5.24 25.85
CA PHE A 20 -3.48 4.32 24.80
C PHE A 20 -4.85 3.73 25.14
N HIS A 21 -5.70 3.60 24.13
CA HIS A 21 -7.02 3.01 24.28
C HIS A 21 -6.90 1.52 24.57
N ARG A 22 -7.42 1.09 25.72
CA ARG A 22 -7.43 -0.32 26.15
C ARG A 22 -8.62 -1.07 25.54
N ASN A 23 -9.78 -0.40 25.55
CA ASN A 23 -11.04 -0.86 24.96
C ASN A 23 -11.58 0.26 24.08
N LEU A 24 -12.12 -0.07 22.92
CA LEU A 24 -12.81 0.87 22.04
C LEU A 24 -14.20 1.11 22.64
N LYS A 25 -14.36 2.18 23.42
CA LYS A 25 -15.59 2.44 24.19
C LYS A 25 -16.69 3.12 23.38
N SER A 26 -16.33 3.69 22.23
CA SER A 26 -17.22 4.46 21.35
C SER A 26 -17.05 4.01 19.89
N ARG A 27 -18.14 4.13 19.14
CA ARG A 27 -18.09 4.13 17.68
C ARG A 27 -17.15 5.25 17.23
N GLY A 28 -16.11 4.90 16.49
CA GLY A 28 -15.08 5.84 16.08
C GLY A 28 -14.01 5.20 15.20
N VAL A 29 -13.10 6.04 14.70
CA VAL A 29 -11.93 5.66 13.93
C VAL A 29 -10.70 5.73 14.82
N TYR A 30 -9.88 4.68 14.79
CA TYR A 30 -8.70 4.52 15.64
C TYR A 30 -7.49 4.15 14.77
N LEU A 31 -6.32 4.65 15.14
CA LEU A 31 -5.05 4.33 14.53
C LEU A 31 -4.24 3.43 15.47
N ALA A 32 -3.86 2.25 15.00
CA ALA A 32 -3.06 1.28 15.74
C ALA A 32 -1.66 1.15 15.14
N THR A 33 -0.64 0.90 15.96
CA THR A 33 0.73 0.64 15.48
C THR A 33 1.24 -0.72 15.94
N ILE A 34 1.64 -1.54 14.97
CA ILE A 34 2.21 -2.87 15.13
C ILE A 34 3.70 -2.77 14.79
N LEU A 35 4.54 -2.61 15.81
CA LEU A 35 6.01 -2.74 15.66
C LEU A 35 6.42 -4.15 16.08
N TYR A 36 7.09 -4.89 15.21
CA TYR A 36 7.48 -6.28 15.48
C TYR A 36 8.96 -6.55 15.19
N HIS A 37 9.55 -7.51 15.90
CA HIS A 37 10.90 -8.02 15.70
C HIS A 37 10.91 -9.53 15.91
N GLY A 38 11.11 -10.29 14.83
CA GLY A 38 10.84 -11.74 14.84
C GLY A 38 9.40 -12.00 15.30
N ASP A 39 9.24 -12.88 16.29
CA ASP A 39 7.94 -13.21 16.88
C ASP A 39 7.52 -12.31 18.06
N HIS A 40 8.27 -11.23 18.30
CA HIS A 40 7.97 -10.27 19.37
C HIS A 40 7.29 -9.03 18.80
N ILE A 41 6.32 -8.51 19.54
CA ILE A 41 5.58 -7.30 19.22
C ILE A 41 5.69 -6.29 20.36
N LEU A 42 5.78 -5.02 20.01
CA LEU A 42 5.79 -3.94 20.97
C LEU A 42 4.38 -3.68 21.51
N VAL A 43 4.25 -3.73 22.83
CA VAL A 43 3.00 -3.48 23.54
C VAL A 43 3.23 -2.48 24.66
N THR A 44 2.13 -1.91 25.14
CA THR A 44 2.11 -1.11 26.38
C THR A 44 2.42 -1.98 27.60
N GLY A 45 2.74 -1.35 28.74
CA GLY A 45 3.00 -2.05 30.01
C GLY A 45 1.90 -3.06 30.44
N GLU A 46 0.68 -2.87 29.95
CA GLU A 46 -0.49 -3.72 30.24
C GLU A 46 -0.83 -4.74 29.13
N ASP A 47 0.12 -5.02 28.24
CA ASP A 47 -0.02 -5.98 27.14
C ASP A 47 -1.09 -5.60 26.10
N ASN A 48 -1.29 -4.29 25.86
CA ASN A 48 -2.18 -3.79 24.81
C ASN A 48 -1.37 -3.19 23.65
N ILE A 49 -1.89 -3.32 22.42
CA ILE A 49 -1.33 -2.66 21.24
C ILE A 49 -1.45 -1.12 21.41
N PRO A 50 -0.43 -0.33 21.03
CA PRO A 50 -0.55 1.12 20.98
C PRO A 50 -1.66 1.56 20.01
N VAL A 51 -2.71 2.16 20.56
CA VAL A 51 -3.88 2.65 19.81
C VAL A 51 -4.25 4.07 20.26
N VAL A 52 -4.46 4.95 19.29
CA VAL A 52 -4.89 6.34 19.47
C VAL A 52 -6.20 6.57 18.71
N GLU A 53 -7.13 7.30 19.31
CA GLU A 53 -8.39 7.70 18.66
C GLU A 53 -8.12 8.81 17.64
N VAL A 54 -8.69 8.67 16.46
CA VAL A 54 -8.62 9.66 15.38
C VAL A 54 -9.86 10.55 15.42
N ASP A 55 -11.03 9.94 15.45
CA ASP A 55 -12.31 10.63 15.24
C ASP A 55 -13.47 9.80 15.81
N ASP A 56 -14.49 10.45 16.35
CA ASP A 56 -15.77 9.87 16.77
C ASP A 56 -16.85 9.97 15.66
N THR A 57 -16.60 10.78 14.64
CA THR A 57 -17.46 10.95 13.46
C THR A 57 -16.99 10.09 12.29
N PHE A 58 -17.91 9.35 11.67
CA PHE A 58 -17.60 8.45 10.55
C PHE A 58 -17.46 9.24 9.24
N PRO A 59 -16.30 9.25 8.56
CA PRO A 59 -16.19 9.91 7.27
C PRO A 59 -16.91 9.10 6.18
N SER A 60 -17.65 9.78 5.30
CA SER A 60 -18.38 9.15 4.19
C SER A 60 -17.46 8.48 3.15
N MET A 61 -16.18 8.84 3.10
CA MET A 61 -15.21 8.38 2.08
C MET A 61 -13.93 7.77 2.68
N LEU A 62 -14.06 6.95 3.73
CA LEU A 62 -12.92 6.36 4.44
C LEU A 62 -11.87 5.70 3.51
N ASN A 63 -12.31 5.01 2.46
CA ASN A 63 -11.38 4.34 1.54
C ASN A 63 -10.47 5.36 0.83
N LEU A 64 -10.99 6.51 0.39
CA LEU A 64 -10.20 7.54 -0.26
C LEU A 64 -9.15 8.12 0.71
N ASP A 65 -9.57 8.40 1.95
CA ASP A 65 -8.68 8.90 2.98
C ASP A 65 -7.63 7.86 3.40
N LEU A 66 -7.98 6.57 3.38
CA LEU A 66 -7.05 5.48 3.66
C LEU A 66 -5.96 5.38 2.57
N HIS A 67 -6.33 5.46 1.29
CA HIS A 67 -5.34 5.46 0.20
C HIS A 67 -4.43 6.69 0.25
N TRP A 68 -4.98 7.87 0.56
CA TRP A 68 -4.18 9.06 0.83
C TRP A 68 -3.19 8.81 1.98
N PHE A 69 -3.68 8.24 3.09
CA PHE A 69 -2.85 7.99 4.26
C PHE A 69 -1.77 6.92 4.01
N MET A 70 -2.02 5.94 3.13
CA MET A 70 -0.97 5.00 2.68
C MET A 70 0.18 5.75 1.97
N LYS A 71 -0.11 6.74 1.11
CA LYS A 71 0.93 7.58 0.50
C LYS A 71 1.69 8.38 1.55
N VAL A 72 0.97 9.01 2.49
CA VAL A 72 1.58 9.75 3.60
C VAL A 72 2.43 8.86 4.51
N SER A 73 2.12 7.56 4.62
CA SER A 73 2.94 6.62 5.38
C SER A 73 4.33 6.37 4.77
N CYS A 74 4.59 6.89 3.56
CA CYS A 74 5.92 6.90 2.97
C CYS A 74 6.72 8.17 3.32
N THR A 75 6.08 9.18 3.93
CA THR A 75 6.65 10.52 4.20
C THR A 75 6.46 10.95 5.66
N TRP A 76 6.77 10.03 6.59
CA TRP A 76 6.60 10.25 8.03
C TRP A 76 7.32 11.47 8.61
N SER A 77 8.36 11.98 7.95
CA SER A 77 9.07 13.21 8.34
C SER A 77 8.22 14.46 8.23
N ASP A 78 7.24 14.47 7.31
CA ASP A 78 6.56 15.69 6.87
C ASP A 78 5.21 15.89 7.58
N LEU A 79 4.79 14.92 8.42
CA LEU A 79 3.47 14.94 9.08
C LEU A 79 3.15 16.26 9.78
N ARG A 80 4.13 16.84 10.47
CA ARG A 80 3.92 18.09 11.25
C ARG A 80 3.59 19.26 10.35
N GLN A 81 4.29 19.36 9.20
CA GLN A 81 4.05 20.41 8.22
C GLN A 81 2.70 20.19 7.53
N LEU A 82 2.45 18.98 7.03
CA LEU A 82 1.17 18.63 6.39
C LEU A 82 -0.03 18.91 7.32
N ARG A 83 0.10 18.58 8.60
CA ARG A 83 -0.93 18.87 9.60
C ARG A 83 -1.13 20.36 9.80
N GLN A 84 -0.05 21.13 9.97
CA GLN A 84 -0.12 22.57 10.15
C GLN A 84 -0.85 23.25 8.99
N ASP A 85 -0.61 22.80 7.76
CA ASP A 85 -1.26 23.36 6.57
C ASP A 85 -2.73 22.93 6.45
N LEU A 86 -3.07 21.69 6.81
CA LEU A 86 -4.47 21.23 6.87
C LEU A 86 -5.29 21.93 7.96
N ASP A 87 -4.70 22.23 9.12
CA ASP A 87 -5.38 22.94 10.22
C ASP A 87 -5.84 24.35 9.80
N ARG A 88 -5.17 24.95 8.81
CA ARG A 88 -5.59 26.23 8.21
C ARG A 88 -6.84 26.11 7.34
N CYS A 89 -7.24 24.90 6.98
CA CYS A 89 -8.33 24.61 6.04
C CYS A 89 -9.48 23.83 6.70
N ALA A 90 -9.63 23.93 8.03
CA ALA A 90 -10.52 23.10 8.85
C ALA A 90 -12.03 23.20 8.49
N SER A 91 -12.42 24.15 7.62
CA SER A 91 -13.79 24.28 7.12
C SER A 91 -14.21 23.15 6.18
N ALA A 92 -13.28 22.41 5.58
CA ALA A 92 -13.57 21.21 4.79
C ALA A 92 -13.56 19.94 5.67
N SER A 93 -14.62 19.15 5.62
CA SER A 93 -14.76 17.93 6.44
C SER A 93 -13.65 16.89 6.19
N SER A 94 -13.23 16.71 4.95
CA SER A 94 -12.11 15.84 4.58
C SER A 94 -10.76 16.35 5.11
N ALA A 95 -10.51 17.67 5.06
CA ALA A 95 -9.31 18.27 5.63
C ALA A 95 -9.25 18.10 7.17
N SER A 96 -10.40 18.26 7.83
CA SER A 96 -10.53 18.05 9.28
C SER A 96 -10.25 16.60 9.69
N PHE A 97 -10.82 15.61 8.99
CA PHE A 97 -10.54 14.20 9.26
C PHE A 97 -9.06 13.86 9.03
N ARG A 98 -8.49 14.29 7.89
CA ARG A 98 -7.07 14.07 7.58
C ARG A 98 -6.14 14.73 8.59
N SER A 99 -6.43 15.95 9.05
CA SER A 99 -5.65 16.59 10.12
C SER A 99 -5.68 15.78 11.43
N ARG A 100 -6.86 15.28 11.82
CA ARG A 100 -7.01 14.41 12.99
C ARG A 100 -6.23 13.09 12.84
N LEU A 101 -6.21 12.52 11.64
CA LEU A 101 -5.44 11.32 11.33
C LEU A 101 -3.93 11.57 11.46
N LEU A 102 -3.42 12.69 10.93
CA LEU A 102 -2.03 13.10 11.11
C LEU A 102 -1.71 13.36 12.59
N GLN A 103 -2.65 13.95 13.34
CA GLN A 103 -2.49 14.19 14.77
C GLN A 103 -2.35 12.88 15.56
N ALA A 104 -3.18 11.89 15.26
CA ALA A 104 -3.08 10.57 15.87
C ALA A 104 -1.73 9.90 15.55
N ALA A 105 -1.25 10.02 14.31
CA ALA A 105 0.07 9.52 13.90
C ALA A 105 1.22 10.23 14.64
N ILE A 106 1.20 11.56 14.73
CA ILE A 106 2.19 12.34 15.49
C ILE A 106 2.17 11.96 16.98
N GLN A 107 0.98 11.72 17.54
CA GLN A 107 0.83 11.26 18.92
C GLN A 107 1.47 9.89 19.12
N LEU A 108 1.29 8.95 18.19
CA LEU A 108 1.95 7.65 18.20
C LEU A 108 3.47 7.80 18.06
N GLN A 109 3.97 8.62 17.12
CA GLN A 109 5.40 8.88 16.97
C GLN A 109 6.05 9.37 18.28
N ASN A 110 5.43 10.36 18.93
CA ASN A 110 5.92 10.91 20.19
C ASN A 110 5.88 9.88 21.34
N SER A 111 4.84 9.05 21.39
CA SER A 111 4.64 8.09 22.49
C SER A 111 5.52 6.85 22.35
N LEU A 112 5.78 6.42 21.11
CA LEU A 112 6.63 5.29 20.78
C LEU A 112 8.11 5.67 20.69
N GLY A 113 8.41 6.97 20.54
CA GLY A 113 9.78 7.45 20.35
C GLY A 113 10.36 7.10 18.97
N VAL A 114 9.51 6.88 17.97
CA VAL A 114 9.91 6.54 16.60
C VAL A 114 9.28 7.52 15.61
N GLN A 115 10.01 7.87 14.56
CA GLN A 115 9.43 8.66 13.46
C GLN A 115 8.66 7.78 12.48
N ASP A 116 9.25 6.68 12.05
CA ASP A 116 8.64 5.79 11.06
C ASP A 116 7.76 4.72 11.76
N LEU A 117 6.45 4.82 11.57
CA LEU A 117 5.43 3.90 12.10
C LEU A 117 5.21 2.68 11.19
N GLY A 118 5.90 2.61 10.05
CA GLY A 118 5.75 1.60 9.01
C GLY A 118 4.69 1.95 7.98
N TYR A 119 4.21 0.93 7.27
CA TYR A 119 3.19 1.09 6.24
C TYR A 119 1.80 0.89 6.83
N VAL A 120 0.83 1.59 6.27
CA VAL A 120 -0.59 1.35 6.58
C VAL A 120 -1.03 0.03 5.96
N TYR A 121 -1.66 -0.84 6.75
CA TYR A 121 -2.20 -2.10 6.25
C TYR A 121 -3.37 -1.84 5.29
N HIS A 122 -3.41 -2.59 4.20
CA HIS A 122 -4.33 -2.31 3.09
C HIS A 122 -5.82 -2.38 3.45
N THR A 123 -6.18 -3.07 4.53
CA THR A 123 -7.56 -3.24 4.98
C THR A 123 -7.76 -2.64 6.38
N ALA A 124 -8.70 -1.70 6.51
CA ALA A 124 -9.16 -1.26 7.83
C ALA A 124 -10.01 -2.34 8.51
N ILE A 125 -9.85 -2.51 9.82
CA ILE A 125 -10.54 -3.54 10.61
C ILE A 125 -11.79 -2.94 11.22
N LYS A 126 -12.95 -3.51 10.89
CA LYS A 126 -14.26 -3.03 11.34
C LYS A 126 -14.92 -4.04 12.25
N ASP A 127 -15.62 -3.56 13.29
CA ASP A 127 -16.57 -4.38 14.05
C ASP A 127 -18.02 -4.08 13.68
N SER A 128 -18.92 -4.87 14.24
CA SER A 128 -20.38 -4.74 14.11
C SER A 128 -20.93 -3.44 14.71
N HIS A 129 -20.24 -2.89 15.72
CA HIS A 129 -20.62 -1.67 16.42
C HIS A 129 -20.22 -0.40 15.66
N GLY A 130 -19.50 -0.55 14.54
CA GLY A 130 -19.10 0.54 13.66
C GLY A 130 -17.77 1.19 14.03
N SER A 131 -16.99 0.59 14.93
CA SER A 131 -15.62 1.00 15.21
C SER A 131 -14.68 0.55 14.10
N ILE A 132 -13.74 1.41 13.74
CA ILE A 132 -12.75 1.15 12.69
C ILE A 132 -11.36 1.29 13.26
N VAL A 133 -10.51 0.29 13.05
CA VAL A 133 -9.08 0.36 13.38
C VAL A 133 -8.27 0.35 12.09
N ILE A 134 -7.45 1.37 11.89
CA ILE A 134 -6.47 1.49 10.82
C ILE A 134 -5.13 0.97 11.36
N PRO A 135 -4.61 -0.18 10.90
CA PRO A 135 -3.34 -0.69 11.37
C PRO A 135 -2.17 -0.07 10.60
N THR A 136 -1.12 0.34 11.30
CA THR A 136 0.23 0.55 10.75
C THR A 136 1.12 -0.60 11.19
N VAL A 137 2.03 -1.04 10.32
CA VAL A 137 2.88 -2.19 10.58
C VAL A 137 4.32 -1.96 10.11
N ARG A 138 5.28 -2.29 10.98
CA ARG A 138 6.71 -2.18 10.70
C ARG A 138 7.52 -3.30 11.32
N GLN A 139 8.41 -3.90 10.54
CA GLN A 139 9.50 -4.71 11.07
C GLN A 139 10.61 -3.82 11.62
N VAL A 140 10.91 -3.95 12.90
CA VAL A 140 12.03 -3.27 13.57
C VAL A 140 13.25 -4.18 13.53
N LYS A 141 14.33 -3.73 12.88
CA LYS A 141 15.58 -4.51 12.76
C LYS A 141 16.29 -4.68 14.10
N ASP A 142 16.38 -3.61 14.89
CA ASP A 142 16.94 -3.63 16.24
C ASP A 142 15.92 -3.09 17.25
N PRO A 143 15.40 -3.93 18.17
CA PRO A 143 14.48 -3.51 19.22
C PRO A 143 14.99 -2.36 20.09
N LYS A 144 16.32 -2.18 20.19
CA LYS A 144 16.94 -1.07 20.93
C LYS A 144 16.66 0.29 20.32
N TYR A 145 16.20 0.36 19.06
CA TYR A 145 15.74 1.60 18.45
C TYR A 145 14.48 2.13 19.15
N VAL A 146 13.69 1.25 19.77
CA VAL A 146 12.45 1.62 20.47
C VAL A 146 12.63 1.41 21.96
N GLN A 147 13.05 2.48 22.65
CA GLN A 147 13.23 2.47 24.10
C GLN A 147 12.21 3.38 24.76
N SER A 148 11.32 2.78 25.55
CA SER A 148 10.37 3.50 26.38
C SER A 148 10.10 2.70 27.65
N SER A 149 10.04 3.37 28.79
CA SER A 149 9.73 2.74 30.08
C SER A 149 8.28 2.26 30.18
N SER A 150 7.39 2.77 29.31
CA SER A 150 5.96 2.42 29.27
C SER A 150 5.63 1.33 28.26
N LEU A 151 6.62 0.87 27.48
CA LEU A 151 6.48 -0.12 26.42
C LEU A 151 7.38 -1.33 26.70
N LYS A 152 6.98 -2.48 26.20
CA LYS A 152 7.74 -3.72 26.32
C LYS A 152 7.52 -4.60 25.10
N TRP A 153 8.54 -5.38 24.76
CA TRP A 153 8.46 -6.39 23.71
C TRP A 153 7.94 -7.69 24.30
N VAL A 154 6.89 -8.25 23.72
CA VAL A 154 6.30 -9.52 24.17
C VAL A 154 6.17 -10.50 23.02
N PRO A 155 6.33 -11.81 23.26
CA PRO A 155 6.01 -12.82 22.26
C PRO A 155 4.55 -12.70 21.82
N ILE A 156 4.28 -12.78 20.52
CA ILE A 156 2.92 -12.73 19.97
C ILE A 156 1.99 -13.78 20.60
N SER A 157 2.53 -14.94 20.96
CA SER A 157 1.80 -16.02 21.66
C SER A 157 1.20 -15.60 22.99
N ARG A 158 1.73 -14.56 23.65
CA ARG A 158 1.13 -13.98 24.87
C ARG A 158 -0.18 -13.24 24.57
N LEU A 159 -0.22 -12.49 23.47
CA LEU A 159 -1.43 -11.80 23.02
C LEU A 159 -2.46 -12.81 22.48
N GLN A 160 -1.99 -13.87 21.84
CA GLN A 160 -2.86 -14.91 21.30
C GLN A 160 -3.60 -15.72 22.38
N ARG A 161 -3.06 -15.83 23.59
CA ARG A 161 -3.77 -16.50 24.70
C ARG A 161 -5.02 -15.74 25.17
N ARG A 162 -5.09 -14.43 24.95
CA ARG A 162 -6.33 -13.65 25.17
C ARG A 162 -7.43 -13.96 24.14
N ARG A 163 -7.13 -14.67 23.04
CA ARG A 163 -8.09 -15.06 21.99
C ARG A 163 -9.15 -16.08 22.42
N MET A 164 -8.92 -16.82 23.51
CA MET A 164 -9.75 -17.97 23.86
C MET A 164 -11.10 -17.63 24.52
N SER A 165 -11.33 -16.36 24.86
CA SER A 165 -12.67 -15.89 25.24
C SER A 165 -13.37 -15.38 23.98
N ALA A 166 -13.90 -16.29 23.17
CA ALA A 166 -14.68 -15.93 22.00
C ALA A 166 -16.00 -15.28 22.44
N ALA A 167 -16.02 -13.95 22.51
CA ALA A 167 -17.28 -13.22 22.51
C ALA A 167 -17.99 -13.49 21.17
N GLU A 168 -19.32 -13.66 21.20
CA GLU A 168 -20.12 -13.87 19.98
C GLU A 168 -19.93 -12.74 18.96
N ASP A 169 -19.55 -11.55 19.43
CA ASP A 169 -19.26 -10.39 18.59
C ASP A 169 -17.96 -9.68 19.02
N PRO A 170 -16.81 -10.01 18.41
CA PRO A 170 -15.53 -9.44 18.82
C PRO A 170 -15.41 -7.98 18.38
N SER A 171 -14.90 -7.14 19.29
CA SER A 171 -14.57 -5.73 19.01
C SER A 171 -13.51 -5.59 17.92
N ALA A 172 -13.40 -4.40 17.32
CA ALA A 172 -12.42 -4.19 16.23
C ALA A 172 -10.97 -4.40 16.70
N LEU A 173 -10.67 -4.17 17.98
CA LEU A 173 -9.36 -4.43 18.57
C LEU A 173 -9.10 -5.94 18.75
N GLU A 174 -10.10 -6.74 19.14
CA GLU A 174 -9.96 -8.20 19.21
C GLU A 174 -9.79 -8.80 17.81
N ARG A 175 -10.55 -8.29 16.83
CA ARG A 175 -10.36 -8.65 15.40
C ARG A 175 -8.95 -8.29 14.92
N LEU A 176 -8.40 -7.13 15.32
CA LEU A 176 -7.00 -6.78 15.07
C LEU A 176 -6.05 -7.82 15.66
N LEU A 177 -6.16 -8.13 16.95
CA LEU A 177 -5.30 -9.11 17.64
C LEU A 177 -5.33 -10.50 16.96
N ASN A 178 -6.47 -10.89 16.39
CA ASN A 178 -6.60 -12.12 15.62
C ASN A 178 -5.83 -12.07 14.29
N ARG A 179 -5.79 -10.91 13.63
CA ARG A 179 -5.14 -10.69 12.33
C ARG A 179 -3.68 -10.26 12.39
N ILE A 180 -3.10 -9.97 13.56
CA ILE A 180 -1.68 -9.56 13.66
C ILE A 180 -0.72 -10.53 12.93
N PRO A 181 -0.82 -11.88 13.04
CA PRO A 181 0.06 -12.78 12.30
C PRO A 181 -0.03 -12.62 10.78
N GLU A 182 -1.25 -12.45 10.26
CA GLU A 182 -1.52 -12.19 8.84
C GLU A 182 -0.91 -10.85 8.41
N ILE A 183 -1.10 -9.79 9.20
CA ILE A 183 -0.58 -8.45 8.93
C ILE A 183 0.96 -8.44 8.93
N MET A 184 1.59 -9.13 9.89
CA MET A 184 3.05 -9.28 9.96
C MET A 184 3.58 -10.06 8.75
N HIS A 185 2.93 -11.16 8.39
CA HIS A 185 3.32 -11.97 7.23
C HIS A 185 3.20 -11.16 5.93
N TYR A 186 2.09 -10.46 5.74
CA TYR A 186 1.89 -9.55 4.62
C TYR A 186 2.99 -8.49 4.55
N ASN A 187 3.28 -7.79 5.65
CA ASN A 187 4.31 -6.74 5.69
C ASN A 187 5.71 -7.28 5.37
N HIS A 188 6.04 -8.46 5.88
CA HIS A 188 7.33 -9.09 5.61
C HIS A 188 7.52 -9.41 4.13
N ASN A 189 6.47 -9.94 3.50
CA ASN A 189 6.51 -10.36 2.10
C ASN A 189 6.34 -9.20 1.13
N SER A 190 5.56 -8.18 1.48
CA SER A 190 5.30 -7.03 0.61
C SER A 190 6.52 -6.16 0.40
N THR A 191 7.47 -6.17 1.33
CA THR A 191 8.69 -5.35 1.27
C THR A 191 9.88 -6.07 0.65
N LYS A 192 9.73 -7.34 0.27
CA LYS A 192 10.83 -8.17 -0.22
C LYS A 192 10.66 -8.46 -1.71
N PRO A 193 11.58 -7.99 -2.57
CA PRO A 193 11.57 -8.40 -3.96
C PRO A 193 11.88 -9.90 -4.07
N PRO A 194 11.39 -10.58 -5.13
CA PRO A 194 11.82 -11.94 -5.44
C PRO A 194 13.33 -11.96 -5.77
N PRO A 195 13.97 -13.15 -5.76
CA PRO A 195 15.35 -13.27 -6.21
C PRO A 195 15.56 -12.71 -7.62
N GLN A 196 16.77 -12.26 -7.93
CA GLN A 196 17.12 -11.78 -9.27
C GLN A 196 16.68 -12.78 -10.35
N GLY A 197 16.08 -12.33 -11.45
CA GLY A 197 15.75 -13.21 -12.56
C GLY A 197 14.69 -12.68 -13.51
N LEU A 198 14.50 -13.44 -14.58
CA LEU A 198 13.42 -13.24 -15.53
C LEU A 198 12.24 -14.12 -15.12
N TYR A 199 11.06 -13.53 -15.03
CA TYR A 199 9.83 -14.18 -14.59
C TYR A 199 8.75 -14.13 -15.68
N ILE A 200 7.82 -15.07 -15.63
CA ILE A 200 6.53 -14.95 -16.30
C ILE A 200 5.45 -14.72 -15.25
N GLY A 201 4.67 -13.65 -15.40
CA GLY A 201 3.57 -13.28 -14.52
C GLY A 201 2.21 -13.53 -15.18
N TYR A 202 1.18 -13.71 -14.36
CA TYR A 202 -0.20 -13.94 -14.80
C TYR A 202 -1.10 -12.81 -14.32
N LEU A 203 -1.78 -12.12 -15.24
CA LEU A 203 -2.70 -11.04 -14.87
C LEU A 203 -4.13 -11.56 -14.73
N LYS A 204 -4.69 -11.45 -13.52
CA LYS A 204 -6.13 -11.67 -13.25
C LYS A 204 -6.67 -10.55 -12.37
N LEU A 205 -7.76 -9.95 -12.83
CA LEU A 205 -8.44 -8.86 -12.16
C LEU A 205 -9.88 -9.23 -11.81
N CYS A 206 -10.45 -8.51 -10.85
CA CYS A 206 -11.87 -8.53 -10.57
C CYS A 206 -12.38 -7.10 -10.37
N SER A 207 -13.51 -6.77 -10.97
CA SER A 207 -14.17 -5.48 -10.76
C SER A 207 -15.21 -5.59 -9.64
N SER A 208 -15.22 -4.60 -8.76
CA SER A 208 -16.29 -4.34 -7.79
C SER A 208 -16.96 -3.00 -8.12
N MET A 209 -18.05 -2.64 -7.43
CA MET A 209 -18.76 -1.37 -7.70
C MET A 209 -17.85 -0.14 -7.61
N ASP A 210 -16.90 -0.14 -6.68
CA ASP A 210 -16.09 1.04 -6.36
C ASP A 210 -14.58 0.87 -6.63
N SER A 211 -14.12 -0.33 -7.03
CA SER A 211 -12.69 -0.59 -7.20
C SER A 211 -12.37 -1.79 -8.10
N ILE A 212 -11.19 -1.77 -8.71
CA ILE A 212 -10.59 -2.93 -9.40
C ILE A 212 -9.65 -3.63 -8.41
N GLY A 213 -9.81 -4.94 -8.25
CA GLY A 213 -8.94 -5.82 -7.49
C GLY A 213 -7.99 -6.59 -8.41
N VAL A 214 -6.77 -6.82 -7.92
CA VAL A 214 -5.69 -7.57 -8.57
C VAL A 214 -5.43 -8.83 -7.74
N LEU A 215 -5.38 -9.98 -8.41
CA LEU A 215 -4.95 -11.23 -7.79
C LEU A 215 -3.44 -11.22 -7.57
N VAL A 216 -2.98 -11.48 -6.35
CA VAL A 216 -1.56 -11.59 -6.00
C VAL A 216 -1.29 -12.79 -5.07
N PRO A 217 -0.10 -13.42 -5.11
CA PRO A 217 0.25 -14.45 -4.14
C PRO A 217 0.42 -13.88 -2.72
N LYS A 218 -0.10 -14.56 -1.69
CA LYS A 218 0.14 -14.14 -0.28
C LYS A 218 1.62 -14.12 0.10
N GLY A 219 2.41 -15.00 -0.52
CA GLY A 219 3.86 -15.08 -0.31
C GLY A 219 4.64 -13.89 -0.88
N ASN A 220 4.12 -13.24 -1.94
CA ASN A 220 4.79 -12.17 -2.67
C ASN A 220 3.74 -11.16 -3.19
N PRO A 221 3.10 -10.36 -2.31
CA PRO A 221 1.98 -9.50 -2.70
C PRO A 221 2.40 -8.28 -3.55
N ASN A 222 3.70 -8.06 -3.73
CA ASN A 222 4.28 -7.04 -4.62
C ASN A 222 4.42 -7.51 -6.08
N MET A 223 4.10 -8.78 -6.36
CA MET A 223 4.16 -9.38 -7.69
C MET A 223 2.80 -10.00 -8.05
N LEU A 224 2.52 -10.07 -9.34
CA LEU A 224 1.45 -10.95 -9.85
C LEU A 224 1.82 -12.43 -9.59
N PRO A 225 0.86 -13.37 -9.66
CA PRO A 225 1.19 -14.79 -9.71
C PRO A 225 2.23 -15.06 -10.79
N HIS A 226 3.35 -15.68 -10.43
CA HIS A 226 4.52 -15.73 -11.30
C HIS A 226 5.30 -17.04 -11.19
N CYS A 227 6.08 -17.34 -12.22
CA CYS A 227 7.05 -18.42 -12.23
C CYS A 227 8.40 -17.92 -12.79
N ARG A 228 9.51 -18.35 -12.20
CA ARG A 228 10.86 -17.97 -12.63
C ARG A 228 11.25 -18.74 -13.90
N ILE A 229 11.68 -18.01 -14.93
CA ILE A 229 12.17 -18.57 -16.20
C ILE A 229 13.66 -18.90 -16.07
N ARG A 230 14.48 -17.92 -15.65
CA ARG A 230 15.94 -18.05 -15.48
C ARG A 230 16.53 -17.02 -14.51
N ASP A 231 17.78 -17.22 -14.10
CA ASP A 231 18.50 -16.34 -13.17
C ASP A 231 18.87 -14.97 -13.77
N ASN A 232 19.14 -14.91 -15.08
CA ASN A 232 19.46 -13.66 -15.76
C ASN A 232 18.15 -12.91 -16.08
N PRO A 233 17.96 -11.65 -15.62
CA PRO A 233 16.74 -10.88 -15.88
C PRO A 233 16.62 -10.39 -17.32
N ASN A 234 17.73 -10.19 -18.02
CA ASN A 234 17.73 -9.49 -19.31
C ASN A 234 17.21 -10.36 -20.43
N VAL A 235 16.34 -9.82 -21.28
CA VAL A 235 15.91 -10.43 -22.55
C VAL A 235 16.75 -9.83 -23.67
N SER A 236 17.43 -10.67 -24.45
CA SER A 236 18.23 -10.22 -25.59
C SER A 236 17.34 -9.77 -26.75
N SER A 237 17.90 -8.96 -27.66
CA SER A 237 17.18 -8.51 -28.86
C SER A 237 16.67 -9.67 -29.72
N GLU A 238 17.43 -10.76 -29.80
CA GLU A 238 17.09 -11.94 -30.59
C GLU A 238 15.95 -12.76 -29.94
N GLU A 239 15.97 -12.91 -28.62
CA GLU A 239 14.87 -13.53 -27.86
C GLU A 239 13.59 -12.70 -27.96
N TRP A 240 13.69 -11.36 -27.86
CA TRP A 240 12.54 -10.47 -27.94
C TRP A 240 11.93 -10.41 -29.35
N GLU A 241 12.76 -10.47 -30.39
CA GLU A 241 12.28 -10.59 -31.77
C GLU A 241 11.46 -11.87 -31.98
N TRP A 242 11.89 -12.99 -31.40
CA TRP A 242 11.12 -14.23 -31.43
C TRP A 242 9.76 -14.11 -30.73
N VAL A 243 9.70 -13.46 -29.55
CA VAL A 243 8.42 -13.20 -28.84
C VAL A 243 7.48 -12.34 -29.68
N ARG A 244 8.00 -11.28 -30.33
CA ARG A 244 7.19 -10.42 -31.19
C ARG A 244 6.63 -11.13 -32.42
N ARG A 245 7.44 -11.97 -33.08
CA ARG A 245 6.99 -12.81 -34.21
C ARG A 245 5.90 -13.79 -33.80
N LEU A 246 6.03 -14.41 -32.62
CA LEU A 246 5.00 -15.30 -32.07
C LEU A 246 3.66 -14.57 -31.92
N CYS A 247 3.68 -13.31 -31.47
CA CYS A 247 2.48 -12.50 -31.31
C CYS A 247 1.89 -11.98 -32.64
N SER A 248 2.70 -11.78 -33.69
CA SER A 248 2.21 -11.40 -35.02
C SER A 248 1.72 -12.59 -35.85
N GLY A 249 1.90 -13.82 -35.36
CA GLY A 249 1.57 -15.03 -36.11
C GLY A 249 2.55 -15.31 -37.26
N GLU A 250 3.73 -14.70 -37.24
CA GLU A 250 4.80 -14.95 -38.20
C GLU A 250 5.56 -16.21 -37.81
N GLU A 251 5.55 -17.22 -38.69
CA GLU A 251 6.38 -18.40 -38.50
C GLU A 251 7.85 -18.04 -38.74
N ASP A 252 8.70 -18.32 -37.75
CA ASP A 252 10.15 -18.22 -37.92
C ASP A 252 10.65 -19.48 -38.65
N PRO A 253 11.13 -19.38 -39.90
CA PRO A 253 11.53 -20.56 -40.65
C PRO A 253 12.78 -21.24 -40.07
N LYS A 254 13.61 -20.52 -39.27
CA LYS A 254 14.81 -21.08 -38.61
C LYS A 254 15.15 -20.31 -37.32
N PRO A 255 14.56 -20.68 -36.17
CA PRO A 255 14.95 -20.09 -34.89
C PRO A 255 16.41 -20.43 -34.57
N SER A 256 17.13 -19.48 -33.99
CA SER A 256 18.50 -19.72 -33.53
C SER A 256 18.55 -20.64 -32.32
N GLN A 257 19.75 -21.09 -31.97
CA GLN A 257 19.96 -21.90 -30.77
C GLN A 257 19.55 -21.15 -29.49
N ALA A 258 19.81 -19.85 -29.41
CA ALA A 258 19.43 -19.03 -28.27
C ALA A 258 17.90 -18.92 -28.14
N GLN A 259 17.20 -18.68 -29.26
CA GLN A 259 15.74 -18.64 -29.30
C GLN A 259 15.11 -19.98 -28.94
N CYS A 260 15.69 -21.10 -29.39
CA CYS A 260 15.22 -22.43 -29.04
C CYS A 260 15.31 -22.70 -27.53
N ILE A 261 16.46 -22.39 -26.92
CA ILE A 261 16.67 -22.55 -25.47
C ILE A 261 15.69 -21.68 -24.69
N PHE A 262 15.55 -20.41 -25.09
CA PHE A 262 14.65 -19.46 -24.45
C PHE A 262 13.19 -19.90 -24.54
N ARG A 263 12.73 -20.33 -25.73
CA ARG A 263 11.39 -20.89 -25.95
C ARG A 263 11.12 -22.05 -25.00
N ASP A 264 12.05 -23.00 -24.88
CA ASP A 264 11.85 -24.18 -24.03
C ASP A 264 11.84 -23.81 -22.54
N GLN A 265 12.59 -22.78 -22.13
CA GLN A 265 12.52 -22.23 -20.77
C GLN A 265 11.17 -21.56 -20.51
N LEU A 266 10.71 -20.72 -21.44
CA LEU A 266 9.45 -20.00 -21.36
C LEU A 266 8.26 -20.97 -21.29
N ILE A 267 8.17 -21.95 -22.19
CA ILE A 267 7.10 -22.95 -22.20
C ILE A 267 7.05 -23.71 -20.88
N ARG A 268 8.21 -24.12 -20.34
CA ARG A 268 8.26 -24.83 -19.05
C ARG A 268 7.78 -23.95 -17.89
N ALA A 269 8.17 -22.68 -17.87
CA ALA A 269 7.73 -21.73 -16.84
C ALA A 269 6.22 -21.43 -16.95
N SER A 270 5.71 -21.21 -18.17
CA SER A 270 4.28 -20.98 -18.43
C SER A 270 3.44 -22.17 -17.99
N LYS A 271 3.83 -23.41 -18.34
CA LYS A 271 3.13 -24.63 -17.91
C LYS A 271 3.11 -24.76 -16.38
N ARG A 272 4.24 -24.49 -15.71
CA ARG A 272 4.30 -24.51 -14.24
C ARG A 272 3.38 -23.46 -13.61
N LEU A 273 3.36 -22.25 -14.18
CA LEU A 273 2.50 -21.17 -13.70
C LEU A 273 1.02 -21.51 -13.86
N LEU A 274 0.61 -21.94 -15.06
CA LEU A 274 -0.78 -22.30 -15.35
C LEU A 274 -1.25 -23.49 -14.50
N ASN A 275 -0.41 -24.51 -14.32
CA ASN A 275 -0.72 -25.62 -13.42
C ASN A 275 -0.88 -25.17 -11.97
N SER A 276 -0.08 -24.19 -11.51
CA SER A 276 -0.23 -23.63 -10.15
C SER A 276 -1.50 -22.80 -9.94
N LEU A 277 -2.10 -22.36 -11.05
CA LEU A 277 -3.35 -21.61 -11.09
C LEU A 277 -4.56 -22.50 -11.44
N ASP A 278 -4.36 -23.82 -11.50
CA ASP A 278 -5.41 -24.80 -11.85
C ASP A 278 -6.09 -24.51 -13.21
N VAL A 279 -5.30 -24.01 -14.18
CA VAL A 279 -5.76 -23.75 -15.55
C VAL A 279 -5.61 -25.03 -16.37
N SER A 280 -6.67 -25.44 -17.07
CA SER A 280 -6.66 -26.63 -17.92
C SER A 280 -5.73 -26.48 -19.13
N GLU A 281 -5.28 -27.59 -19.72
CA GLU A 281 -4.47 -27.53 -20.96
C GLU A 281 -5.25 -26.94 -22.14
N GLU A 282 -6.57 -27.09 -22.17
CA GLU A 282 -7.43 -26.50 -23.20
C GLU A 282 -7.49 -24.96 -23.06
N ASP A 283 -7.70 -24.46 -21.85
CA ASP A 283 -7.73 -23.02 -21.57
C ASP A 283 -6.34 -22.40 -21.75
N ALA A 284 -5.28 -23.13 -21.42
CA ALA A 284 -3.90 -22.69 -21.59
C ALA A 284 -3.58 -22.25 -23.03
N LEU A 285 -4.20 -22.89 -24.04
CA LEU A 285 -4.01 -22.55 -25.45
C LEU A 285 -4.59 -21.18 -25.83
N GLN A 286 -5.54 -20.67 -25.05
CA GLN A 286 -6.17 -19.37 -25.30
C GLN A 286 -5.41 -18.20 -24.64
N HIS A 287 -4.37 -18.50 -23.85
CA HIS A 287 -3.56 -17.49 -23.20
C HIS A 287 -2.56 -16.86 -24.18
N ARG A 288 -2.33 -15.56 -24.04
CA ARG A 288 -1.48 -14.76 -24.92
C ARG A 288 -0.32 -14.15 -24.14
N LEU A 289 0.82 -13.98 -24.80
CA LEU A 289 1.90 -13.18 -24.24
C LEU A 289 1.64 -11.70 -24.48
N PHE A 290 1.92 -10.86 -23.49
CA PHE A 290 2.01 -9.42 -23.68
C PHE A 290 3.30 -9.09 -24.43
N CYS A 291 3.16 -8.60 -25.66
CA CYS A 291 4.27 -8.42 -26.60
C CYS A 291 4.64 -6.96 -26.87
N THR A 292 4.11 -6.01 -26.09
CA THR A 292 4.42 -4.58 -26.25
C THR A 292 5.80 -4.26 -25.69
N GLU A 293 6.11 -4.77 -24.50
CA GLU A 293 7.38 -4.53 -23.81
C GLU A 293 7.70 -5.66 -22.82
N VAL A 294 8.98 -5.74 -22.41
CA VAL A 294 9.41 -6.52 -21.25
C VAL A 294 9.29 -5.62 -20.02
N LEU A 295 8.63 -6.09 -18.96
CA LEU A 295 8.49 -5.30 -17.74
C LEU A 295 9.78 -5.37 -16.93
N GLU A 296 10.63 -4.38 -17.08
CA GLU A 296 11.84 -4.20 -16.27
C GLU A 296 11.46 -3.54 -14.93
N LEU A 297 11.22 -4.36 -13.91
CA LEU A 297 10.74 -3.87 -12.61
C LEU A 297 11.85 -3.13 -11.87
N ASP A 298 13.04 -3.73 -11.82
CA ASP A 298 14.29 -3.12 -11.34
C ASP A 298 15.49 -3.73 -12.09
N ASN A 299 16.72 -3.41 -11.66
CA ASN A 299 17.94 -3.95 -12.27
C ASN A 299 18.11 -5.47 -12.11
N ASN A 300 17.33 -6.11 -11.23
CA ASN A 300 17.46 -7.51 -10.88
C ASN A 300 16.29 -8.37 -11.36
N VAL A 301 15.12 -7.78 -11.59
CA VAL A 301 13.86 -8.49 -11.81
C VAL A 301 13.19 -7.92 -13.05
N SER A 302 13.03 -8.78 -14.05
CA SER A 302 12.24 -8.50 -15.24
C SER A 302 11.11 -9.52 -15.36
N MET A 303 10.02 -9.12 -15.99
CA MET A 303 8.82 -9.95 -16.11
C MET A 303 8.23 -9.87 -17.52
N LEU A 304 7.92 -11.05 -18.07
CA LEU A 304 7.01 -11.22 -19.20
C LEU A 304 5.61 -11.48 -18.64
N LEU A 305 4.56 -11.07 -19.37
CA LEU A 305 3.20 -11.32 -18.92
C LEU A 305 2.49 -12.32 -19.80
N LEU A 306 1.83 -13.25 -19.14
CA LEU A 306 0.83 -14.14 -19.68
C LEU A 306 -0.54 -13.57 -19.33
N VAL A 307 -1.35 -13.33 -20.35
CA VAL A 307 -2.66 -12.71 -20.24
C VAL A 307 -3.72 -13.74 -20.68
N PRO A 308 -4.76 -13.98 -19.87
CA PRO A 308 -5.87 -14.84 -20.29
C PRO A 308 -6.67 -14.22 -21.46
N PRO A 309 -7.65 -14.95 -22.01
CA PRO A 309 -8.60 -14.41 -22.99
C PRO A 309 -9.23 -13.10 -22.49
N VAL A 310 -9.59 -12.21 -23.42
CA VAL A 310 -10.14 -10.86 -23.12
C VAL A 310 -11.26 -10.91 -22.09
N GLU A 311 -12.16 -11.88 -22.25
CA GLU A 311 -13.34 -12.10 -21.42
C GLU A 311 -12.99 -12.53 -19.98
N ASP A 312 -11.79 -13.10 -19.79
CA ASP A 312 -11.31 -13.67 -18.54
C ASP A 312 -10.26 -12.81 -17.83
N VAL A 313 -9.73 -11.76 -18.44
CA VAL A 313 -8.74 -10.89 -17.78
C VAL A 313 -9.33 -10.22 -16.55
N CYS A 314 -10.60 -9.79 -16.62
CA CYS A 314 -11.26 -9.06 -15.55
C CYS A 314 -12.67 -9.61 -15.30
N CYS A 315 -12.89 -10.21 -14.14
CA CYS A 315 -14.22 -10.66 -13.73
C CYS A 315 -15.15 -9.46 -13.50
N ALA A 316 -16.36 -9.52 -14.04
CA ALA A 316 -17.36 -8.47 -13.83
C ALA A 316 -17.91 -8.48 -12.39
N PRO A 317 -18.48 -7.37 -11.90
CA PRO A 317 -19.09 -7.33 -10.58
C PRO A 317 -20.15 -8.42 -10.39
N GLY A 318 -20.04 -9.20 -9.32
CA GLY A 318 -20.93 -10.33 -9.02
C GLY A 318 -20.51 -11.67 -9.62
N GLN A 319 -19.54 -11.69 -10.55
CA GLN A 319 -18.88 -12.92 -10.98
C GLN A 319 -17.74 -13.25 -10.00
N THR A 320 -17.65 -14.51 -9.58
CA THR A 320 -16.56 -14.97 -8.72
C THR A 320 -15.76 -16.04 -9.45
N HIS A 321 -14.44 -15.87 -9.45
CA HIS A 321 -13.51 -16.85 -9.99
C HIS A 321 -12.84 -17.60 -8.85
N HIS A 322 -12.64 -18.90 -9.01
CA HIS A 322 -12.13 -19.79 -7.95
C HIS A 322 -10.78 -19.30 -7.36
N LEU A 323 -9.91 -18.74 -8.20
CA LEU A 323 -8.62 -18.16 -7.77
C LEU A 323 -8.75 -17.10 -6.66
N PHE A 324 -9.83 -16.31 -6.64
CA PHE A 324 -10.04 -15.29 -5.60
C PHE A 324 -10.51 -15.88 -4.26
N GLN A 325 -10.85 -17.17 -4.23
CA GLN A 325 -11.27 -17.90 -3.03
C GLN A 325 -10.15 -18.79 -2.47
N GLN A 326 -9.04 -18.95 -3.21
CA GLN A 326 -7.94 -19.79 -2.79
C GLN A 326 -7.09 -19.14 -1.69
N ASP A 327 -6.73 -19.92 -0.68
CA ASP A 327 -5.96 -19.46 0.47
C ASP A 327 -4.51 -19.07 0.14
N SER A 328 -3.97 -19.47 -1.01
CA SER A 328 -2.64 -19.07 -1.48
C SER A 328 -2.59 -17.64 -2.02
N PHE A 329 -3.74 -17.06 -2.36
CA PHE A 329 -3.85 -15.77 -3.03
C PHE A 329 -4.54 -14.71 -2.17
N LEU A 330 -4.30 -13.46 -2.51
CA LEU A 330 -4.90 -12.27 -1.93
C LEU A 330 -5.42 -11.38 -3.06
N THR A 331 -6.56 -10.75 -2.83
CA THR A 331 -7.07 -9.70 -3.71
C THR A 331 -6.67 -8.34 -3.14
N LEU A 332 -5.82 -7.60 -3.84
CA LEU A 332 -5.48 -6.23 -3.48
C LEU A 332 -6.22 -5.23 -4.38
N PRO A 333 -6.75 -4.11 -3.85
CA PRO A 333 -7.15 -3.00 -4.72
C PRO A 333 -5.96 -2.59 -5.60
N LEU A 334 -6.22 -2.26 -6.87
CA LEU A 334 -5.17 -1.93 -7.85
C LEU A 334 -4.23 -0.84 -7.33
N GLN A 335 -4.78 0.20 -6.71
CA GLN A 335 -4.00 1.30 -6.12
C GLN A 335 -3.07 0.84 -4.99
N VAL A 336 -3.50 -0.15 -4.20
CA VAL A 336 -2.67 -0.75 -3.15
C VAL A 336 -1.58 -1.63 -3.76
N PHE A 337 -1.92 -2.44 -4.77
CA PHE A 337 -0.92 -3.24 -5.47
C PHE A 337 0.16 -2.34 -6.06
N GLU A 338 -0.20 -1.28 -6.77
CA GLU A 338 0.74 -0.33 -7.38
C GLU A 338 1.64 0.33 -6.33
N LEU A 339 1.08 0.72 -5.19
CA LEU A 339 1.87 1.25 -4.07
C LEU A 339 2.90 0.23 -3.56
N VAL A 340 2.46 -1.00 -3.30
CA VAL A 340 3.34 -2.07 -2.78
C VAL A 340 4.39 -2.49 -3.82
N HIS A 341 4.01 -2.53 -5.08
CA HIS A 341 4.89 -2.85 -6.20
C HIS A 341 5.96 -1.77 -6.37
N MET A 342 5.57 -0.49 -6.44
CA MET A 342 6.51 0.61 -6.65
C MET A 342 7.42 0.85 -5.44
N THR A 343 6.91 0.72 -4.20
CA THR A 343 7.75 0.78 -3.00
C THR A 343 8.79 -0.35 -2.93
N THR A 344 8.52 -1.50 -3.58
CA THR A 344 9.47 -2.62 -3.64
C THR A 344 10.54 -2.40 -4.71
N PHE A 345 10.13 -2.09 -5.95
CA PHE A 345 11.01 -2.13 -7.11
C PHE A 345 11.60 -0.77 -7.49
N GLN A 346 10.87 0.33 -7.22
CA GLN A 346 11.27 1.70 -7.57
C GLN A 346 11.10 2.66 -6.37
N PRO A 347 11.71 2.36 -5.20
CA PRO A 347 11.46 3.09 -3.97
C PRO A 347 11.79 4.59 -4.08
N HIS A 348 12.88 4.95 -4.75
CA HIS A 348 13.28 6.36 -4.88
C HIS A 348 12.27 7.18 -5.69
N PHE A 349 11.79 6.63 -6.80
CA PHE A 349 10.75 7.25 -7.62
C PHE A 349 9.45 7.39 -6.82
N PHE A 350 9.05 6.32 -6.14
CA PHE A 350 7.80 6.33 -5.38
C PHE A 350 7.82 7.28 -4.18
N ASP A 351 8.94 7.37 -3.46
CA ASP A 351 9.09 8.29 -2.32
C ASP A 351 8.92 9.75 -2.77
N GLN A 352 9.51 10.12 -3.92
CA GLN A 352 9.33 11.45 -4.52
C GLN A 352 7.88 11.68 -4.94
N TYR A 353 7.26 10.71 -5.62
CA TYR A 353 5.85 10.77 -6.02
C TYR A 353 4.92 10.94 -4.80
N ALA A 354 5.10 10.13 -3.75
CA ALA A 354 4.28 10.19 -2.54
C ALA A 354 4.43 11.54 -1.81
N THR A 355 5.65 12.06 -1.75
CA THR A 355 5.95 13.40 -1.19
C THR A 355 5.21 14.49 -1.96
N LEU A 356 5.40 14.56 -3.27
CA LEU A 356 4.74 15.56 -4.12
C LEU A 356 3.22 15.42 -4.10
N SER A 357 2.72 14.19 -4.18
CA SER A 357 1.28 13.91 -4.16
C SER A 357 0.63 14.37 -2.85
N SER A 358 1.23 14.04 -1.70
CA SER A 358 0.71 14.44 -0.40
C SER A 358 0.74 15.96 -0.20
N GLN A 359 1.81 16.63 -0.63
CA GLN A 359 1.94 18.09 -0.54
C GLN A 359 0.97 18.81 -1.49
N LEU A 360 0.86 18.40 -2.75
CA LEU A 360 -0.06 19.01 -3.72
C LEU A 360 -1.53 18.86 -3.30
N GLU A 361 -1.90 17.74 -2.68
CA GLU A 361 -3.26 17.57 -2.14
C GLU A 361 -3.56 18.58 -1.02
N VAL A 362 -2.62 18.80 -0.09
CA VAL A 362 -2.79 19.79 0.99
C VAL A 362 -2.81 21.22 0.43
N GLU A 363 -1.93 21.53 -0.50
CA GLU A 363 -1.90 22.81 -1.20
C GLU A 363 -3.20 23.10 -1.95
N ASN A 364 -3.81 22.08 -2.57
CA ASN A 364 -5.11 22.22 -3.23
C ASN A 364 -6.21 22.62 -2.21
N PHE A 365 -6.24 22.04 -1.02
CA PHE A 365 -7.17 22.47 0.03
C PHE A 365 -6.93 23.93 0.44
N LEU A 366 -5.66 24.31 0.61
CA LEU A 366 -5.30 25.68 1.00
C LEU A 366 -5.72 26.71 -0.05
N VAL A 367 -5.50 26.43 -1.33
CA VAL A 367 -5.88 27.35 -2.40
C VAL A 367 -7.40 27.42 -2.55
N GLN A 368 -8.12 26.30 -2.42
CA GLN A 368 -9.58 26.31 -2.41
C GLN A 368 -10.14 27.14 -1.26
N HIS A 369 -9.53 27.04 -0.08
CA HIS A 369 -9.91 27.86 1.07
C HIS A 369 -9.63 29.34 0.81
N GLN A 370 -8.45 29.70 0.28
CA GLN A 370 -8.10 31.07 -0.11
C GLN A 370 -9.07 31.66 -1.14
N CYS A 371 -9.49 30.89 -2.14
CA CYS A 371 -10.50 31.34 -3.12
C CYS A 371 -11.85 31.65 -2.47
N ARG A 372 -12.22 30.94 -1.39
CA ARG A 372 -13.49 31.17 -0.68
C ARG A 372 -13.43 32.36 0.28
N GLU A 373 -12.26 32.64 0.86
CA GLU A 373 -12.07 33.73 1.82
C GLU A 373 -11.54 35.03 1.20
N ALA A 374 -11.30 35.07 -0.11
CA ALA A 374 -10.82 36.28 -0.77
C ALA A 374 -11.82 37.44 -0.60
N PHE A 375 -11.35 38.59 -0.10
CA PHE A 375 -12.19 39.75 0.17
C PHE A 375 -12.13 40.78 -0.97
N SER A 376 -11.05 40.81 -1.74
CA SER A 376 -10.87 41.71 -2.90
C SER A 376 -10.71 40.96 -4.22
N ASP A 377 -11.02 41.62 -5.34
CA ASP A 377 -10.81 41.07 -6.68
C ASP A 377 -9.33 40.75 -6.95
N SER A 378 -8.41 41.51 -6.34
CA SER A 378 -6.98 41.28 -6.45
C SER A 378 -6.54 39.98 -5.76
N GLU A 379 -7.06 39.72 -4.55
CA GLU A 379 -6.80 38.49 -3.79
C GLU A 379 -7.43 37.29 -4.49
N LEU A 380 -8.67 37.43 -4.98
CA LEU A 380 -9.37 36.38 -5.69
C LEU A 380 -8.65 36.01 -6.99
N SER A 381 -8.15 37.02 -7.72
CA SER A 381 -7.37 36.79 -8.95
C SER A 381 -6.04 36.08 -8.64
N GLY A 382 -5.34 36.47 -7.58
CA GLY A 382 -4.13 35.80 -7.12
C GLY A 382 -4.37 34.35 -6.70
N ALA A 383 -5.43 34.09 -5.95
CA ALA A 383 -5.83 32.75 -5.52
C ALA A 383 -6.21 31.86 -6.71
N LYS A 384 -6.99 32.36 -7.68
CA LYS A 384 -7.31 31.65 -8.93
C LYS A 384 -6.08 31.33 -9.76
N HIS A 385 -5.13 32.26 -9.88
CA HIS A 385 -3.88 32.00 -10.58
C HIS A 385 -3.06 30.88 -9.89
N ARG A 386 -3.01 30.89 -8.55
CA ARG A 386 -2.38 29.79 -7.79
C ARG A 386 -3.14 28.48 -7.98
N GLN A 387 -4.48 28.50 -8.05
CA GLN A 387 -5.30 27.31 -8.27
C GLN A 387 -4.99 26.65 -9.60
N LEU A 388 -4.86 27.44 -10.66
CA LEU A 388 -4.45 26.95 -11.98
C LEU A 388 -3.06 26.32 -11.95
N ARG A 389 -2.09 26.94 -11.24
CA ARG A 389 -0.75 26.37 -11.09
C ARG A 389 -0.75 25.03 -10.35
N ILE A 390 -1.51 24.91 -9.25
CA ILE A 390 -1.65 23.65 -8.53
C ILE A 390 -2.30 22.58 -9.41
N ALA A 391 -3.35 22.93 -10.15
CA ALA A 391 -3.99 22.00 -11.09
C ALA A 391 -3.01 21.51 -12.17
N ASN A 392 -2.18 22.39 -12.73
CA ASN A 392 -1.15 22.00 -13.69
C ASN A 392 -0.14 21.03 -13.07
N PHE A 393 0.37 21.31 -11.86
CA PHE A 393 1.28 20.38 -11.18
C PHE A 393 0.64 19.04 -10.82
N GLN A 394 -0.65 19.02 -10.50
CA GLN A 394 -1.39 17.78 -10.31
C GLN A 394 -1.47 16.97 -11.61
N GLN A 395 -1.75 17.64 -12.73
CA GLN A 395 -1.76 16.99 -14.05
C GLN A 395 -0.38 16.45 -14.43
N ASP A 396 0.68 17.24 -14.26
CA ASP A 396 2.06 16.81 -14.54
C ASP A 396 2.43 15.57 -13.69
N LEU A 397 2.06 15.57 -12.41
CA LEU A 397 2.30 14.44 -11.52
C LEU A 397 1.49 13.20 -11.92
N GLU A 398 0.25 13.37 -12.35
CA GLU A 398 -0.58 12.28 -12.88
C GLU A 398 -0.01 11.71 -14.18
N ASP A 399 0.54 12.55 -15.05
CA ASP A 399 1.15 12.14 -16.31
C ASP A 399 2.42 11.31 -16.06
N ILE A 400 3.27 11.77 -15.13
CA ILE A 400 4.46 11.03 -14.66
C ILE A 400 4.04 9.68 -14.05
N TRP A 401 3.03 9.68 -13.18
CA TRP A 401 2.55 8.46 -12.54
C TRP A 401 1.96 7.48 -13.55
N ARG A 402 1.17 7.96 -14.52
CA ARG A 402 0.61 7.15 -15.60
C ARG A 402 1.71 6.49 -16.43
N GLY A 403 2.80 7.22 -16.75
CA GLY A 403 3.94 6.67 -17.47
C GLY A 403 4.68 5.55 -16.73
N ALA A 404 4.53 5.45 -15.41
CA ALA A 404 5.10 4.35 -14.61
C ALA A 404 4.14 3.15 -14.46
N ARG A 405 2.85 3.29 -14.78
CA ARG A 405 1.82 2.28 -14.52
C ARG A 405 1.59 1.35 -15.71
N TRP A 406 2.32 0.25 -15.74
CA TRP A 406 2.20 -0.76 -16.80
C TRP A 406 0.87 -1.55 -16.81
N ILE A 407 0.18 -1.76 -15.66
CA ILE A 407 -1.06 -2.57 -15.63
C ILE A 407 -2.14 -1.98 -16.54
N MET A 408 -2.26 -0.66 -16.60
CA MET A 408 -3.27 0.00 -17.42
C MET A 408 -3.00 -0.21 -18.92
N ASP A 409 -1.72 -0.19 -19.32
CA ASP A 409 -1.32 -0.46 -20.70
C ASP A 409 -1.56 -1.92 -21.08
N VAL A 410 -1.29 -2.85 -20.16
CA VAL A 410 -1.63 -4.27 -20.34
C VAL A 410 -3.14 -4.46 -20.45
N LEU A 411 -3.94 -3.74 -19.66
CA LEU A 411 -5.40 -3.80 -19.76
C LEU A 411 -5.92 -3.23 -21.08
N GLN A 412 -5.29 -2.17 -21.60
CA GLN A 412 -5.62 -1.61 -22.89
C GLN A 412 -5.25 -2.56 -24.03
N TYR A 413 -4.12 -3.27 -23.92
CA TYR A 413 -3.70 -4.31 -24.86
C TYR A 413 -4.59 -5.56 -24.79
N ALA A 414 -5.05 -5.89 -23.58
CA ALA A 414 -5.85 -7.08 -23.33
C ALA A 414 -7.26 -6.97 -23.90
N ARG A 415 -7.81 -5.74 -24.00
CA ARG A 415 -9.08 -5.40 -24.64
C ARG A 415 -8.93 -5.34 -26.15
#